data_AF-A0A8C0BCV0-F1
#
_entry.id   AF-A0A8C0BCV0-F1
#
_cell.length_a   1.000
_cell.length_b   1.000
_cell.length_c   1.000
_cell.angle_alpha   90.00
_cell.angle_beta   90.00
_cell.angle_gamma   90.00
#
_symmetry.space_group_name_H-M   'P 1'
#
loop_
_entity.id
_entity.type
_entity.pdbx_description
1 polymer ?
#
loop_
_entity_poly.entity_id
_entity_poly.type
_entity_poly.pdbx_seq_one_letter_code
_entity_poly.pdbx_strand_id
1 'polypeptide(L)'
;SSYSLNHINRKLVLASKASINTRIVVVGASDVGISFLETLIFCPHLKFNNLTLISIHGLPGKDLPGSKHRRFLINSHCFNDEDYAQMSLCSWVNVVVGKMTGINRAAKYVVVSKEKKVPYDYLVLCTGQKYQVLSPTGADISKLPTSREVISKWPQRYTGKVPSNHFTLNDDQDCLKAMHWLKENIVNSE
;
A
#
# COMPACT_ATOMS: atom_id res chain seq x y z
N SER A 1 7.22 -7.19 25.44
CA SER A 1 8.32 -6.87 24.50
C SER A 1 8.67 -8.13 23.73
N SER A 2 8.13 -8.29 22.53
CA SER A 2 8.42 -9.46 21.70
C SER A 2 9.72 -9.20 20.93
N TYR A 3 10.70 -10.10 21.05
CA TYR A 3 11.99 -9.97 20.38
C TYR A 3 11.95 -10.77 19.07
N SER A 4 12.41 -10.18 17.96
CA SER A 4 12.60 -10.91 16.70
C SER A 4 13.89 -11.75 16.79
N LEU A 5 13.76 -13.06 17.03
CA LEU A 5 14.89 -13.99 17.03
C LEU A 5 15.11 -14.54 15.60
N ASN A 6 16.07 -13.97 14.86
CA ASN A 6 16.46 -14.48 13.55
C ASN A 6 17.47 -15.63 13.71
N HIS A 7 16.99 -16.89 13.72
CA HIS A 7 17.86 -18.07 13.81
C HIS A 7 18.27 -18.56 12.41
N ILE A 8 19.55 -18.48 12.09
CA ILE A 8 20.11 -18.96 10.81
C ILE A 8 20.84 -20.29 11.05
N ASN A 9 20.33 -21.38 10.46
CA ASN A 9 20.94 -22.70 10.62
C ASN A 9 22.27 -22.79 9.83
N ARG A 10 23.36 -23.21 10.48
CA ARG A 10 24.70 -23.30 9.87
C ARG A 10 24.75 -24.22 8.63
N LYS A 11 23.90 -25.26 8.56
CA LYS A 11 23.77 -26.11 7.36
C LYS A 11 23.17 -25.37 6.15
N LEU A 12 22.30 -24.38 6.39
CA LEU A 12 21.71 -23.53 5.33
C LEU A 12 22.65 -22.40 4.88
N VAL A 13 23.63 -22.02 5.70
CA VAL A 13 24.69 -21.05 5.32
C VAL A 13 25.69 -21.68 4.35
N LEU A 14 25.95 -22.99 4.48
CA LEU A 14 26.88 -23.75 3.64
C LEU A 14 26.30 -24.16 2.27
N ALA A 15 24.99 -24.05 2.09
CA ALA A 15 24.37 -24.22 0.79
C ALA A 15 24.67 -22.99 -0.08
N SER A 16 25.33 -23.17 -1.23
CA SER A 16 25.61 -22.08 -2.17
C SER A 16 24.30 -21.45 -2.62
N LYS A 17 23.98 -20.25 -2.10
CA LYS A 17 22.84 -19.47 -2.58
C LYS A 17 23.28 -18.68 -3.81
N ALA A 18 22.61 -18.90 -4.93
CA ALA A 18 22.84 -18.08 -6.10
C ALA A 18 22.39 -16.64 -5.79
N SER A 19 23.31 -15.68 -5.95
CA SER A 19 22.97 -14.27 -5.74
C SER A 19 22.33 -13.68 -6.99
N ILE A 20 21.21 -13.00 -6.79
CA ILE A 20 20.46 -12.31 -7.84
C ILE A 20 20.56 -10.81 -7.57
N ASN A 21 21.27 -10.09 -8.44
CA ASN A 21 21.47 -8.64 -8.33
C ASN A 21 20.45 -7.82 -9.16
N THR A 22 19.33 -8.44 -9.49
CA THR A 22 18.26 -7.82 -10.26
C THR A 22 17.48 -6.83 -9.40
N ARG A 23 17.19 -5.63 -9.93
CA ARG A 23 16.37 -4.61 -9.29
C ARG A 23 14.90 -5.00 -9.37
N ILE A 24 14.36 -5.57 -8.30
CA ILE A 24 12.95 -5.89 -8.18
C ILE A 24 12.28 -4.79 -7.37
N VAL A 25 11.40 -4.03 -8.03
CA VAL A 25 10.64 -2.94 -7.41
C VAL A 25 9.19 -3.39 -7.25
N VAL A 26 8.72 -3.41 -6.00
CA VAL A 26 7.33 -3.70 -5.64
C VAL A 26 6.65 -2.39 -5.27
N VAL A 27 5.49 -2.11 -5.85
CA VAL A 27 4.71 -0.89 -5.58
C VAL A 27 3.45 -1.26 -4.82
N GLY A 28 3.33 -0.76 -3.59
CA GLY A 28 2.22 -1.03 -2.68
C GLY A 28 2.59 -2.05 -1.61
N ALA A 29 2.42 -1.65 -0.35
CA ALA A 29 2.60 -2.50 0.82
C ALA A 29 1.28 -3.19 1.23
N SER A 30 0.59 -3.78 0.25
CA SER A 30 -0.59 -4.62 0.50
C SER A 30 -0.18 -6.04 0.88
N ASP A 31 -1.11 -6.83 1.40
CA ASP A 31 -0.86 -8.24 1.76
C ASP A 31 -0.21 -9.03 0.62
N VAL A 32 -0.64 -8.76 -0.63
CA VAL A 32 -0.05 -9.37 -1.83
C VAL A 32 1.41 -8.94 -2.03
N GLY A 33 1.70 -7.64 -1.88
CA GLY A 33 3.05 -7.10 -2.04
C GLY A 33 4.01 -7.58 -0.95
N ILE A 34 3.52 -7.66 0.29
CA ILE A 34 4.27 -8.18 1.43
C ILE A 34 4.53 -9.68 1.28
N SER A 35 3.50 -10.49 0.97
CA SER A 35 3.64 -11.93 0.77
C SER A 35 4.57 -12.27 -0.40
N PHE A 36 4.55 -11.46 -1.47
CA PHE A 36 5.50 -11.58 -2.56
C PHE A 36 6.94 -11.35 -2.09
N LEU A 37 7.20 -10.27 -1.34
CA LEU A 37 8.53 -9.98 -0.80
C LEU A 37 9.00 -11.07 0.18
N GLU A 38 8.11 -11.52 1.05
CA GLU A 38 8.33 -12.62 1.99
C GLU A 38 8.82 -13.87 1.26
N THR A 39 8.11 -14.27 0.21
CA THR A 39 8.45 -15.46 -0.59
C THR A 39 9.85 -15.35 -1.20
N LEU A 40 10.25 -14.17 -1.66
CA LEU A 40 11.60 -13.95 -2.23
C LEU A 40 12.69 -13.97 -1.15
N ILE A 41 12.44 -13.37 0.01
CA ILE A 41 13.40 -13.28 1.12
C ILE A 41 13.66 -14.66 1.72
N PHE A 42 12.61 -15.46 1.91
CA PHE A 42 12.70 -16.79 2.51
C PHE A 42 13.02 -17.90 1.51
N CYS A 43 13.35 -17.56 0.26
CA CYS A 43 13.80 -18.55 -0.72
C CYS A 43 15.12 -19.22 -0.26
N PRO A 44 15.17 -20.56 -0.12
CA PRO A 44 16.33 -21.24 0.45
C PRO A 44 17.56 -21.18 -0.45
N HIS A 45 17.40 -21.15 -1.78
CA HIS A 45 18.50 -21.30 -2.74
C HIS A 45 18.90 -19.99 -3.43
N LEU A 46 18.10 -18.92 -3.27
CA LEU A 46 18.31 -17.64 -3.92
C LEU A 46 18.52 -16.55 -2.88
N LYS A 47 19.37 -15.58 -3.21
CA LYS A 47 19.55 -14.37 -2.40
C LYS A 47 19.35 -13.15 -3.29
N PHE A 48 18.28 -12.41 -3.07
CA PHE A 48 18.01 -11.16 -3.76
C PHE A 48 18.65 -10.00 -3.01
N ASN A 49 19.52 -9.25 -3.68
CA ASN A 49 20.25 -8.15 -3.04
C ASN A 49 19.58 -6.79 -3.25
N ASN A 50 18.65 -6.68 -4.19
CA ASN A 50 18.10 -5.40 -4.63
C ASN A 50 16.57 -5.43 -4.70
N LEU A 51 15.95 -5.71 -3.55
CA LEU A 51 14.51 -5.60 -3.34
C LEU A 51 14.18 -4.18 -2.88
N THR A 52 13.24 -3.53 -3.56
CA THR A 52 12.76 -2.20 -3.20
C THR A 52 11.24 -2.20 -3.10
N LEU A 53 10.70 -1.71 -1.99
CA LEU A 53 9.28 -1.47 -1.79
C LEU A 53 9.00 0.03 -1.87
N ILE A 54 8.09 0.43 -2.76
CA ILE A 54 7.54 1.78 -2.82
C ILE A 54 6.16 1.76 -2.17
N SER A 55 5.97 2.53 -1.12
CA SER A 55 4.71 2.61 -0.39
C SER A 55 4.47 4.03 0.10
N ILE A 56 3.21 4.47 0.09
CA ILE A 56 2.82 5.81 0.53
C ILE A 56 3.22 6.09 1.98
N HIS A 57 3.07 5.09 2.86
CA HIS A 57 3.34 5.19 4.30
C HIS A 57 4.50 4.31 4.75
N GLY A 58 5.21 3.68 3.80
CA GLY A 58 6.30 2.75 4.09
C GLY A 58 5.82 1.32 4.42
N LEU A 59 6.61 0.61 5.23
CA LEU A 59 6.27 -0.74 5.68
C LEU A 59 5.21 -0.70 6.81
N PRO A 60 4.24 -1.63 6.78
CA PRO A 60 3.27 -1.82 7.86
C PRO A 60 3.95 -2.31 9.16
N GLY A 61 3.22 -2.25 10.28
CA GLY A 61 3.69 -2.75 11.59
C GLY A 61 4.56 -1.79 12.40
N LYS A 62 4.63 -0.50 12.04
CA LYS A 62 5.38 0.52 12.80
C LYS A 62 4.59 1.20 13.92
N ASP A 63 3.26 1.21 13.82
CA ASP A 63 2.42 1.88 14.82
C ASP A 63 2.20 1.00 16.06
N LEU A 64 1.80 1.63 17.15
CA LEU A 64 1.47 0.92 18.39
C LEU A 64 0.27 -0.03 18.18
N PRO A 65 0.34 -1.27 18.70
CA PRO A 65 -0.78 -2.22 18.65
C PRO A 65 -2.04 -1.64 19.28
N GLY A 66 -3.20 -1.94 18.68
CA GLY A 66 -4.51 -1.58 19.26
C GLY A 66 -4.98 -0.15 18.98
N SER A 67 -4.42 0.52 17.98
CA SER A 67 -4.90 1.83 17.57
C SER A 67 -6.37 1.76 17.10
N LYS A 68 -7.26 2.51 17.77
CA LYS A 68 -8.72 2.39 17.60
C LYS A 68 -9.18 2.70 16.17
N HIS A 69 -8.45 3.56 15.45
CA HIS A 69 -8.78 3.99 14.10
C HIS A 69 -8.59 2.89 13.05
N ARG A 70 -7.70 1.91 13.26
CA ARG A 70 -7.52 0.75 12.36
C ARG A 70 -8.79 -0.10 12.24
N ARG A 71 -9.69 -0.05 13.23
CA ARG A 71 -10.96 -0.78 13.23
C ARG A 71 -11.95 -0.30 12.17
N PHE A 72 -11.67 0.84 11.52
CA PHE A 72 -12.43 1.30 10.36
C PHE A 72 -12.11 0.53 9.08
N LEU A 73 -10.94 -0.11 9.00
CA LEU A 73 -10.55 -0.93 7.86
C LEU A 73 -11.02 -2.38 8.05
N ILE A 74 -11.30 -3.04 6.94
CA ILE A 74 -11.53 -4.49 6.91
C ILE A 74 -10.21 -5.17 7.28
N ASN A 75 -10.24 -6.04 8.29
CA ASN A 75 -9.09 -6.86 8.64
C ASN A 75 -8.95 -7.99 7.61
N SER A 76 -7.82 -8.04 6.90
CA SER A 76 -7.54 -9.11 5.95
C SER A 76 -7.16 -10.42 6.64
N HIS A 77 -6.77 -10.35 7.93
CA HIS A 77 -6.26 -11.47 8.73
C HIS A 77 -5.03 -12.18 8.12
N CYS A 78 -4.40 -11.58 7.10
CA CYS A 78 -3.21 -12.16 6.48
C CYS A 78 -1.94 -11.95 7.31
N PHE A 79 -1.81 -10.77 7.92
CA PHE A 79 -0.67 -10.40 8.75
C PHE A 79 -1.14 -9.53 9.91
N ASN A 80 -0.65 -9.83 11.12
CA ASN A 80 -0.82 -9.00 12.30
C ASN A 80 0.46 -8.18 12.60
N ASP A 81 0.40 -7.26 13.57
CA ASP A 81 1.54 -6.42 13.93
C ASP A 81 2.75 -7.23 14.43
N GLU A 82 2.53 -8.39 15.04
CA GLU A 82 3.60 -9.31 15.47
C GLU A 82 4.26 -10.00 14.27
N ASP A 83 3.48 -10.42 13.27
CA ASP A 83 4.01 -11.03 12.04
C ASP A 83 4.96 -10.05 11.34
N TYR A 84 4.54 -8.78 11.18
CA TYR A 84 5.38 -7.73 10.60
C TYR A 84 6.67 -7.48 11.38
N ALA A 85 6.60 -7.52 12.72
CA ALA A 85 7.78 -7.37 13.57
C ALA A 85 8.72 -8.58 13.47
N GLN A 86 8.18 -9.80 13.45
CA GLN A 86 8.96 -11.03 13.35
C GLN A 86 9.66 -11.17 12.00
N MET A 87 8.97 -10.85 10.89
CA MET A 87 9.53 -10.95 9.54
C MET A 87 10.74 -10.04 9.31
N SER A 88 10.89 -8.95 10.08
CA SER A 88 12.03 -8.03 10.00
C SER A 88 12.32 -7.52 8.58
N LEU A 89 11.28 -7.31 7.75
CA LEU A 89 11.39 -6.95 6.33
C LEU A 89 12.26 -5.71 6.08
N CYS A 90 12.26 -4.77 7.04
CA CYS A 90 13.12 -3.58 7.02
C CYS A 90 14.61 -3.88 6.82
N SER A 91 15.08 -5.07 7.22
CA SER A 91 16.48 -5.49 7.10
C SER A 91 16.85 -6.03 5.72
N TRP A 92 15.85 -6.39 4.91
CA TRP A 92 16.04 -7.08 3.62
C TRP A 92 15.54 -6.26 2.43
N VAL A 93 14.65 -5.30 2.66
CA VAL A 93 13.96 -4.54 1.61
C VAL A 93 14.26 -3.05 1.77
N ASN A 94 14.69 -2.41 0.69
CA ASN A 94 14.83 -0.97 0.64
C ASN A 94 13.44 -0.32 0.57
N VAL A 95 13.11 0.55 1.51
CA VAL A 95 11.80 1.22 1.53
C VAL A 95 11.91 2.63 0.98
N VAL A 96 11.15 2.90 -0.08
CA VAL A 96 10.98 4.24 -0.64
C VAL A 96 9.59 4.74 -0.26
N VAL A 97 9.54 5.60 0.74
CA VAL A 97 8.28 6.22 1.19
C VAL A 97 7.85 7.28 0.17
N GLY A 98 6.69 7.07 -0.43
CA GLY A 98 6.10 8.01 -1.39
C GLY A 98 5.08 7.38 -2.31
N LYS A 99 4.29 8.23 -2.96
CA LYS A 99 3.27 7.81 -3.91
C LYS A 99 3.88 7.67 -5.29
N MET A 100 3.75 6.51 -5.93
CA MET A 100 4.09 6.37 -7.34
C MET A 100 3.13 7.22 -8.19
N THR A 101 3.67 8.10 -9.02
CA THR A 101 2.91 9.03 -9.88
C THR A 101 3.03 8.70 -11.37
N GLY A 102 4.05 7.94 -11.78
CA GLY A 102 4.25 7.58 -13.18
C GLY A 102 5.15 6.37 -13.37
N ILE A 103 5.06 5.77 -14.55
CA ILE A 103 5.87 4.63 -14.98
C ILE A 103 6.44 4.95 -16.35
N ASN A 104 7.76 4.95 -16.48
CA ASN A 104 8.44 4.97 -17.77
C ASN A 104 8.92 3.56 -18.11
N ARG A 105 8.17 2.87 -18.98
CA ARG A 105 8.46 1.50 -19.39
C ARG A 105 9.67 1.41 -20.32
N ALA A 106 9.88 2.41 -21.17
CA ALA A 106 10.99 2.42 -22.14
C ALA A 106 12.34 2.56 -21.44
N ALA A 107 12.43 3.51 -20.49
CA ALA A 107 13.64 3.74 -19.69
C ALA A 107 13.69 2.91 -18.38
N LYS A 108 12.69 2.05 -18.15
CA LYS A 108 12.54 1.16 -16.98
C LYS A 108 12.76 1.85 -15.62
N TYR A 109 11.99 2.89 -15.35
CA TYR A 109 11.93 3.50 -14.02
C TYR A 109 10.51 3.93 -13.65
N VAL A 110 10.23 4.00 -12.35
CA VAL A 110 9.01 4.61 -11.82
C VAL A 110 9.32 5.98 -11.24
N VAL A 111 8.35 6.88 -11.29
CA VAL A 111 8.41 8.21 -10.67
C VAL A 111 7.62 8.14 -9.37
N VAL A 112 8.26 8.52 -8.28
CA VAL A 112 7.67 8.63 -6.95
C VAL A 112 7.50 10.12 -6.64
N SER A 113 6.53 10.46 -5.78
CA SER A 113 6.29 11.79 -5.25
C SER A 113 7.60 12.52 -4.91
N LYS A 114 7.70 13.81 -5.27
CA LYS A 114 8.95 14.61 -5.32
C LYS A 114 9.88 14.28 -6.50
N GLU A 115 9.32 13.77 -7.60
CA GLU A 115 9.99 13.45 -8.87
C GLU A 115 11.19 12.49 -8.77
N LYS A 116 11.29 11.74 -7.67
CA LYS A 116 12.33 10.74 -7.49
C LYS A 116 12.12 9.60 -8.48
N LYS A 117 13.14 9.33 -9.30
CA LYS A 117 13.15 8.19 -10.23
C LYS A 117 13.74 6.96 -9.55
N VAL A 118 13.00 5.85 -9.58
CA VAL A 118 13.45 4.55 -9.05
C VAL A 118 13.54 3.58 -10.22
N PRO A 119 14.75 3.18 -10.64
CA PRO A 119 14.91 2.26 -11.77
C PRO A 119 14.58 0.82 -11.36
N TYR A 120 14.12 0.01 -12.32
CA TYR A 120 13.74 -1.37 -12.09
C TYR A 120 14.18 -2.27 -13.25
N ASP A 121 14.40 -3.56 -12.95
CA ASP A 121 14.50 -4.61 -13.96
C ASP A 121 13.18 -5.37 -14.03
N TYR A 122 12.58 -5.65 -12.86
CA TYR A 122 11.22 -6.13 -12.70
C TYR A 122 10.40 -5.17 -11.85
N LEU A 123 9.19 -4.85 -12.32
CA LEU A 123 8.22 -4.01 -11.62
C LEU A 123 6.99 -4.84 -11.27
N VAL A 124 6.66 -4.91 -9.99
CA VAL A 124 5.48 -5.62 -9.47
C VAL A 124 4.50 -4.60 -8.91
N LEU A 125 3.28 -4.58 -9.42
CA LEU A 125 2.25 -3.63 -9.01
C LEU A 125 1.26 -4.32 -8.07
N CYS A 126 1.33 -3.95 -6.79
CA CYS A 126 0.47 -4.44 -5.71
C CYS A 126 -0.34 -3.29 -5.12
N THR A 127 -0.79 -2.36 -5.96
CA THR A 127 -1.45 -1.09 -5.56
C THR A 127 -2.89 -1.26 -5.05
N GLY A 128 -3.43 -2.48 -5.08
CA GLY A 128 -4.77 -2.78 -4.60
C GLY A 128 -5.88 -2.00 -5.32
N GLN A 129 -7.02 -1.88 -4.64
CA GLN A 129 -8.15 -1.06 -5.04
C GLN A 129 -8.37 0.06 -4.03
N LYS A 130 -9.10 1.10 -4.44
CA LYS A 130 -9.45 2.21 -3.57
C LYS A 130 -10.89 2.64 -3.79
N TYR A 131 -11.56 3.02 -2.72
CA TYR A 131 -12.78 3.80 -2.75
C TYR A 131 -12.50 5.16 -3.40
N GLN A 132 -13.35 5.51 -4.35
CA GLN A 132 -13.33 6.80 -5.02
C GLN A 132 -14.65 7.50 -4.75
N VAL A 133 -14.60 8.83 -4.59
CA VAL A 133 -15.80 9.67 -4.59
C VAL A 133 -16.58 9.39 -5.86
N LEU A 134 -17.87 9.09 -5.71
CA LEU A 134 -18.77 8.90 -6.84
C LEU A 134 -18.72 10.15 -7.71
N SER A 135 -18.30 9.99 -8.97
CA SER A 135 -18.42 11.08 -9.93
C SER A 135 -19.90 11.23 -10.25
N PRO A 136 -20.47 12.44 -10.17
CA PRO A 136 -21.78 12.67 -10.74
C PRO A 136 -21.70 12.27 -12.20
N THR A 137 -22.64 11.48 -12.64
CA THR A 137 -22.73 10.96 -14.00
C THR A 137 -23.03 12.06 -15.04
N GLY A 138 -23.13 13.32 -14.61
CA GLY A 138 -23.66 14.42 -15.42
C GLY A 138 -25.16 14.28 -15.72
N ALA A 139 -25.83 13.30 -15.11
CA ALA A 139 -27.23 13.02 -15.32
C ALA A 139 -28.09 14.12 -14.69
N ASP A 140 -28.99 14.67 -15.48
CA ASP A 140 -29.99 15.62 -15.03
C ASP A 140 -31.08 14.86 -14.25
N ILE A 141 -31.04 14.95 -12.91
CA ILE A 141 -31.94 14.23 -12.00
C ILE A 141 -33.41 14.58 -12.28
N SER A 142 -33.69 15.79 -12.77
CA SER A 142 -35.04 16.24 -13.11
C SER A 142 -35.66 15.43 -14.26
N LYS A 143 -34.82 14.82 -15.11
CA LYS A 143 -35.25 14.03 -16.26
C LYS A 143 -35.37 12.53 -15.94
N LEU A 144 -35.08 12.13 -14.70
CA LEU A 144 -35.09 10.73 -14.24
C LEU A 144 -34.49 9.74 -15.26
N PRO A 145 -33.28 10.01 -15.79
CA PRO A 145 -32.73 9.20 -16.86
C PRO A 145 -32.38 7.79 -16.36
N THR A 146 -32.59 6.80 -17.22
CA THR A 146 -32.23 5.41 -16.92
C THR A 146 -30.71 5.22 -17.03
N SER A 147 -30.11 4.28 -16.29
CA SER A 147 -28.66 3.98 -16.37
C SER A 147 -28.12 3.70 -17.78
N ARG A 148 -29.00 3.32 -18.72
CA ARG A 148 -28.68 3.14 -20.15
C ARG A 148 -28.55 4.45 -20.93
N GLU A 149 -29.28 5.49 -20.53
CA GLU A 149 -29.32 6.82 -21.17
C GLU A 149 -28.17 7.70 -20.71
N VAL A 150 -27.60 7.38 -19.54
CA VAL A 150 -26.46 8.06 -18.96
C VAL A 150 -25.17 7.45 -19.48
N ILE A 151 -24.77 7.85 -20.69
CA ILE A 151 -23.47 7.48 -21.27
C ILE A 151 -22.38 8.27 -20.54
N SER A 152 -21.89 7.73 -19.42
CA SER A 152 -20.69 8.24 -18.78
C SER A 152 -19.48 8.01 -19.69
N LYS A 153 -18.78 9.08 -20.09
CA LYS A 153 -17.47 8.96 -20.74
C LYS A 153 -16.47 8.46 -19.70
N TRP A 154 -16.22 7.15 -19.66
CA TRP A 154 -15.22 6.57 -18.77
C TRP A 154 -13.79 6.99 -19.21
N PRO A 155 -12.87 7.25 -18.27
CA PRO A 155 -13.04 7.38 -16.82
C PRO A 155 -13.26 8.84 -16.40
N GLN A 156 -14.41 9.17 -15.80
CA GLN A 156 -14.59 10.45 -15.11
C GLN A 156 -14.22 10.29 -13.62
N ARG A 157 -13.17 10.99 -13.21
CA ARG A 157 -12.87 11.20 -11.79
C ARG A 157 -13.64 12.43 -11.32
N TYR A 158 -14.27 12.35 -10.15
CA TYR A 158 -14.84 13.55 -9.54
C TYR A 158 -13.71 14.54 -9.24
N THR A 159 -13.73 15.69 -9.90
CA THR A 159 -12.78 16.80 -9.67
C THR A 159 -13.42 17.98 -8.94
N GLY A 160 -14.70 17.87 -8.58
CA GLY A 160 -15.42 18.89 -7.84
C GLY A 160 -15.02 18.95 -6.36
N LYS A 161 -15.62 19.89 -5.63
CA LYS A 161 -15.43 20.01 -4.19
C LYS A 161 -16.07 18.80 -3.50
N VAL A 162 -15.26 18.03 -2.78
CA VAL A 162 -15.74 16.91 -1.94
C VAL A 162 -16.29 17.49 -0.64
N PRO A 163 -17.49 17.10 -0.19
CA PRO A 163 -18.01 17.49 1.12
C PRO A 163 -17.03 17.11 2.24
N SER A 164 -16.89 17.95 3.27
CA SER A 164 -15.93 17.74 4.37
C SER A 164 -16.25 16.52 5.24
N ASN A 165 -17.50 16.05 5.21
CA ASN A 165 -17.99 14.88 5.93
C ASN A 165 -17.98 13.59 5.09
N HIS A 166 -17.41 13.61 3.88
CA HIS A 166 -17.27 12.42 3.04
C HIS A 166 -15.87 11.82 3.17
N PHE A 167 -15.78 10.62 3.74
CA PHE A 167 -14.51 9.91 3.96
C PHE A 167 -14.38 8.70 3.04
N THR A 168 -13.28 8.64 2.29
CA THR A 168 -12.88 7.43 1.56
C THR A 168 -11.84 6.70 2.40
N LEU A 169 -12.27 5.71 3.19
CA LEU A 169 -11.42 4.96 4.12
C LEU A 169 -10.55 3.94 3.36
N ASN A 170 -9.47 4.41 2.75
CA ASN A 170 -8.59 3.60 1.91
C ASN A 170 -7.33 3.11 2.63
N ASP A 171 -6.86 3.87 3.61
CA ASP A 171 -5.66 3.54 4.38
C ASP A 171 -5.80 3.99 5.84
N ASP A 172 -4.80 3.65 6.64
CA ASP A 172 -4.77 3.97 8.07
C ASP A 172 -4.80 5.49 8.34
N GLN A 173 -4.15 6.28 7.50
CA GLN A 173 -4.12 7.73 7.62
C GLN A 173 -5.49 8.36 7.30
N ASP A 174 -6.23 7.82 6.34
CA ASP A 174 -7.60 8.25 6.06
C ASP A 174 -8.53 7.90 7.23
N CYS A 175 -8.30 6.76 7.89
CA CYS A 175 -9.01 6.37 9.11
C CYS A 175 -8.70 7.29 10.30
N LEU A 176 -7.44 7.69 10.47
CA LEU A 176 -7.04 8.68 11.47
C LEU A 176 -7.75 10.03 11.27
N LYS A 177 -7.78 10.53 10.03
CA LYS A 177 -8.48 11.77 9.69
C LYS A 177 -9.98 11.69 9.97
N ALA A 178 -10.61 10.58 9.59
CA ALA A 178 -12.03 10.36 9.87
C ALA A 178 -12.30 10.33 11.38
N MET A 179 -11.48 9.63 12.16
CA MET A 179 -11.61 9.60 13.62
C MET A 179 -11.46 11.00 14.24
N HIS A 180 -10.50 11.79 13.77
CA HIS A 180 -10.27 13.15 14.26
C HIS A 180 -11.50 14.03 13.99
N TRP A 181 -12.00 14.00 12.76
CA TRP A 181 -13.18 14.77 12.36
C TRP A 181 -14.40 14.39 13.19
N LEU A 182 -14.64 13.09 13.43
CA LEU A 182 -15.75 12.62 14.26
C LEU A 182 -15.65 13.14 15.70
N LYS A 183 -14.46 13.14 16.30
CA LYS A 183 -14.26 13.67 17.66
C LYS A 183 -14.54 15.17 17.73
N GLU A 184 -14.05 15.94 16.77
CA GLU A 184 -14.21 17.39 16.76
C GLU A 184 -15.66 17.83 16.54
N ASN A 185 -16.42 17.11 15.70
CA ASN A 185 -17.75 17.55 15.26
C ASN A 185 -18.90 16.89 16.02
N ILE A 186 -18.70 15.68 16.56
CA ILE A 186 -19.77 14.92 17.23
C ILE A 186 -19.60 14.94 18.75
N VAL A 187 -18.38 14.74 19.26
CA VAL A 187 -18.15 14.60 20.72
C VAL A 187 -18.13 15.96 21.43
N ASN A 188 -17.76 17.04 20.74
CA ASN A 188 -17.77 18.40 21.28
C ASN A 188 -19.09 19.15 21.07
N SER A 189 -20.11 18.49 20.50
CA SER A 189 -21.44 19.06 20.27
C SER A 189 -22.46 18.69 21.36
N GLU A 190 -22.00 18.10 22.47
CA GLU A 190 -22.75 17.90 23.72
C GLU A 190 -22.27 18.85 24.83
#